data_AF-A0A2D8QZB6-F1
#
_entry.id   AF-A0A2D8QZB6-F1
#
_cell.length_a   1.000
_cell.length_b   1.000
_cell.length_c   1.000
_cell.angle_alpha   90.00
_cell.angle_beta   90.00
_cell.angle_gamma   90.00
#
_symmetry.space_group_name_H-M   'P 1'
#
loop_
_entity.id
_entity.type
_entity.pdbx_description
1 polymer ?
#
loop_
_entity_poly.entity_id
_entity_poly.type
_entity_poly.pdbx_seq_one_letter_code
_entity_poly.pdbx_strand_id
1 'polypeptide(L)'
;MAATTRRFPCHLLTLSLLGIVTLGLPTVAGAQKSIIVQTNAAGDNVHLIDPVSNTIVGEISGIEVNHGAAAAPDGSRFYVSNEVDHTLDAVDARTLDITHKVPLSGRPNNVAIRGDGRRVYVAIVSSPGAVDVIDTVSMERVKRIATAGGVHNTFMTPDSKYVVAGSIAGRNLTVIDAESEVALWTLFFNAGVRPMSFETHPDGSTKRIFVQLSNFHGFAVVNFDERREELNRIELPEIPEVERHTEFLQGSPSHGQGVAPDGKTLWLCSKVNSHVYAYSLPDLKYLGGVHVGSHPDWLTFSPDSKYVYVANAGSNSTSVVNVETLKEVVQIPVGQVPKRVITAVVPEATVAGWKTATATSRASTSREALDYEFFREQVEPIFVHKREGRARCVVCHATRTRFRLQASPPEGATWTAEQSRRNFETARRMVVPGDPLGSRLLQLPLAEEAGGNSFHPGGKHWTSQTDPEWQAIASWIRGSRD
;
A
#
# COMPACT_ATOMS: atom_id res chain seq x y z
N MET A 1 -15.73 -11.64 -90.93
CA MET A 1 -15.95 -11.07 -89.58
C MET A 1 -15.34 -12.03 -88.58
N ALA A 2 -14.54 -11.49 -87.64
CA ALA A 2 -13.75 -12.12 -86.55
C ALA A 2 -13.96 -13.64 -86.33
N ALA A 3 -12.99 -14.50 -86.61
CA ALA A 3 -11.67 -14.74 -86.00
C ALA A 3 -11.66 -16.02 -85.14
N THR A 4 -11.12 -17.03 -85.81
CA THR A 4 -10.73 -18.40 -85.50
C THR A 4 -10.07 -18.65 -84.13
N THR A 5 -10.42 -19.81 -83.57
CA THR A 5 -9.81 -20.53 -82.45
C THR A 5 -8.32 -20.86 -82.63
N ARG A 6 -7.51 -20.65 -81.59
CA ARG A 6 -6.27 -21.43 -81.32
C ARG A 6 -6.06 -21.59 -79.81
N ARG A 7 -5.90 -22.85 -79.37
CA ARG A 7 -5.36 -23.26 -78.06
C ARG A 7 -3.83 -23.23 -78.10
N PHE A 8 -3.18 -23.03 -76.94
CA PHE A 8 -1.91 -23.60 -76.42
C PHE A 8 -1.40 -22.71 -75.24
N PRO A 9 -0.47 -23.15 -74.37
CA PRO A 9 -0.69 -23.99 -73.19
C PRO A 9 -0.30 -23.30 -71.86
N CYS A 10 -0.64 -23.95 -70.75
CA CYS A 10 -0.29 -23.55 -69.38
C CYS A 10 1.19 -23.88 -69.09
N HIS A 11 1.99 -22.88 -68.71
CA HIS A 11 3.31 -23.07 -68.10
C HIS A 11 3.26 -22.58 -66.64
N LEU A 12 3.28 -23.53 -65.70
CA LEU A 12 3.59 -23.26 -64.30
C LEU A 12 5.08 -22.94 -64.17
N LEU A 13 5.40 -21.75 -63.64
CA LEU A 13 6.72 -21.46 -63.08
C LEU A 13 6.77 -22.00 -61.64
N THR A 14 7.60 -23.01 -61.40
CA THR A 14 8.02 -23.45 -60.07
C THR A 14 9.16 -22.56 -59.58
N LEU A 15 8.89 -21.71 -58.57
CA LEU A 15 9.93 -21.02 -57.80
C LEU A 15 10.28 -21.86 -56.57
N SER A 16 11.49 -22.40 -56.53
CA SER A 16 12.02 -23.16 -55.40
C SER A 16 12.53 -22.20 -54.32
N LEU A 17 11.76 -22.02 -53.24
CA LEU A 17 12.24 -21.33 -52.03
C LEU A 17 13.06 -22.32 -51.19
N LEU A 18 14.39 -22.11 -51.10
CA LEU A 18 15.21 -22.72 -50.06
C LEU A 18 14.86 -22.07 -48.71
N GLY A 19 14.10 -22.78 -47.87
CA GLY A 19 13.83 -22.36 -46.50
C GLY A 19 15.07 -22.57 -45.62
N ILE A 20 15.68 -21.48 -45.17
CA ILE A 20 16.65 -21.50 -44.08
C ILE A 20 15.84 -21.69 -42.79
N VAL A 21 15.88 -22.90 -42.22
CA VAL A 21 15.36 -23.18 -40.88
C VAL A 21 16.40 -22.71 -39.87
N THR A 22 16.23 -21.50 -39.34
CA THR A 22 16.93 -21.09 -38.12
C THR A 22 16.30 -21.81 -36.94
N LEU A 23 16.95 -22.89 -36.48
CA LEU A 23 16.68 -23.50 -35.18
C LEU A 23 17.07 -22.50 -34.09
N GLY A 24 16.11 -21.69 -33.64
CA GLY A 24 16.26 -20.91 -32.42
C GLY A 24 16.43 -21.86 -31.25
N LEU A 25 17.57 -21.79 -30.56
CA LEU A 25 17.76 -22.47 -29.29
C LEU A 25 16.67 -21.97 -28.32
N PRO A 26 15.98 -22.85 -27.58
CA PRO A 26 15.03 -22.42 -26.58
C PRO A 26 15.81 -21.63 -25.52
N THR A 27 15.47 -20.36 -25.35
CA THR A 27 15.92 -19.57 -24.20
C THR A 27 15.38 -20.28 -22.96
N VAL A 28 16.27 -20.87 -22.16
CA VAL A 28 15.90 -21.41 -20.85
C VAL A 28 15.42 -20.22 -20.03
N ALA A 29 14.10 -20.09 -19.86
CA ALA A 29 13.55 -19.13 -18.93
C ALA A 29 14.12 -19.48 -17.55
N GLY A 30 14.91 -18.56 -16.98
CA GLY A 30 15.48 -18.74 -15.65
C GLY A 30 14.37 -18.99 -14.63
N ALA A 31 14.67 -19.78 -13.59
CA ALA A 31 13.74 -20.05 -12.50
C ALA A 31 13.16 -18.73 -11.95
N GLN A 32 11.85 -18.72 -11.72
CA GLN A 32 11.10 -17.55 -11.25
C GLN A 32 10.68 -17.76 -9.80
N LYS A 33 10.64 -16.66 -9.03
CA LYS A 33 10.24 -16.66 -7.63
C LYS A 33 9.18 -15.58 -7.39
N SER A 34 8.16 -15.92 -6.61
CA SER A 34 7.17 -14.95 -6.15
C SER A 34 7.69 -14.19 -4.94
N ILE A 35 7.44 -12.89 -4.89
CA ILE A 35 7.79 -12.02 -3.76
C ILE A 35 6.58 -11.15 -3.45
N ILE A 36 6.24 -11.06 -2.16
CA ILE A 36 5.20 -10.17 -1.68
C ILE A 36 5.84 -8.81 -1.36
N VAL A 37 5.37 -7.75 -2.00
CA VAL A 37 5.86 -6.38 -1.85
C VAL A 37 4.88 -5.60 -0.98
N GLN A 38 5.32 -5.16 0.19
CA GLN A 38 4.50 -4.49 1.20
C GLN A 38 4.96 -3.05 1.41
N THR A 39 4.13 -2.08 1.03
CA THR A 39 4.36 -0.66 1.33
C THR A 39 3.99 -0.34 2.78
N ASN A 40 4.74 0.57 3.43
CA ASN A 40 4.58 1.01 4.80
C ASN A 40 4.44 2.55 4.86
N ALA A 41 3.21 3.03 4.68
CA ALA A 41 2.94 4.44 4.34
C ALA A 41 3.16 5.46 5.48
N ALA A 42 3.36 5.01 6.73
CA ALA A 42 3.76 5.90 7.81
C ALA A 42 5.28 5.91 8.07
N GLY A 43 6.04 5.21 7.24
CA GLY A 43 7.51 5.27 7.17
C GLY A 43 7.98 5.65 5.77
N ASP A 44 9.21 5.25 5.46
CA ASP A 44 9.91 5.51 4.20
C ASP A 44 10.38 4.22 3.51
N ASN A 45 9.90 3.06 3.96
CA ASN A 45 10.38 1.76 3.51
C ASN A 45 9.29 0.84 2.94
N VAL A 46 9.70 -0.09 2.09
CA VAL A 46 8.89 -1.16 1.48
C VAL A 46 9.57 -2.49 1.77
N HIS A 47 8.85 -3.44 2.36
CA HIS A 47 9.39 -4.78 2.65
C HIS A 47 9.09 -5.77 1.52
N LEU A 48 10.07 -6.63 1.24
CA LEU A 48 9.96 -7.75 0.29
C LEU A 48 9.94 -9.05 1.09
N ILE A 49 8.84 -9.80 0.98
CA ILE A 49 8.59 -11.00 1.76
C ILE A 49 8.64 -12.21 0.82
N ASP A 50 9.39 -13.24 1.21
CA ASP A 50 9.38 -14.53 0.54
C ASP A 50 8.15 -15.33 1.01
N PRO A 51 7.19 -15.65 0.12
CA PRO A 51 5.98 -16.38 0.48
C PRO A 51 6.23 -17.85 0.87
N VAL A 52 7.41 -18.41 0.56
CA VAL A 52 7.75 -19.79 0.94
C VAL A 52 8.15 -19.86 2.41
N SER A 53 9.02 -18.96 2.86
CA SER A 53 9.49 -18.91 4.25
C SER A 53 8.63 -18.00 5.14
N ASN A 54 7.81 -17.13 4.56
CA ASN A 54 7.08 -16.05 5.23
C ASN A 54 8.01 -15.11 6.03
N THR A 55 9.17 -14.79 5.45
CA THR A 55 10.17 -13.88 6.03
C THR A 55 10.48 -12.72 5.12
N ILE A 56 10.85 -11.58 5.69
CA ILE A 56 11.40 -10.45 4.93
C ILE A 56 12.76 -10.87 4.38
N VAL A 57 12.95 -10.73 3.07
CA VAL A 57 14.16 -11.08 2.32
C VAL A 57 14.82 -9.89 1.64
N GLY A 58 14.17 -8.72 1.65
CA GLY A 58 14.71 -7.48 1.14
C GLY A 58 13.91 -6.27 1.64
N GLU A 59 14.53 -5.09 1.54
CA GLU A 59 13.93 -3.82 1.92
C GLU A 59 14.36 -2.74 0.91
N ILE A 60 13.40 -1.91 0.51
CA ILE A 60 13.64 -0.69 -0.26
C ILE A 60 13.36 0.47 0.67
N SER A 61 14.29 1.42 0.83
CA SER A 61 14.16 2.57 1.74
C SER A 61 14.25 3.90 0.98
N GLY A 62 13.89 5.02 1.63
CA GLY A 62 13.97 6.37 1.04
C GLY A 62 12.77 6.78 0.18
N ILE A 63 11.63 6.11 0.35
CA ILE A 63 10.36 6.43 -0.34
C ILE A 63 9.33 6.85 0.71
N GLU A 64 9.29 8.13 1.04
CA GLU A 64 8.42 8.68 2.07
C GLU A 64 6.94 8.53 1.72
N VAL A 65 6.15 8.06 2.69
CA VAL A 65 4.70 7.86 2.51
C VAL A 65 4.42 7.03 1.26
N ASN A 66 5.17 5.92 1.11
CA ASN A 66 4.98 5.00 0.00
C ASN A 66 3.58 4.37 0.09
N HIS A 67 2.77 4.58 -0.96
CA HIS A 67 1.37 4.13 -0.97
C HIS A 67 1.14 2.94 -1.90
N GLY A 68 1.08 3.17 -3.21
CA GLY A 68 0.95 2.15 -4.24
C GLY A 68 2.28 1.51 -4.62
N ALA A 69 2.21 0.25 -5.07
CA ALA A 69 3.33 -0.47 -5.64
C ALA A 69 2.88 -1.27 -6.87
N ALA A 70 3.77 -1.40 -7.87
CA ALA A 70 3.67 -2.28 -9.03
C ALA A 70 5.05 -2.88 -9.32
N ALA A 71 5.09 -4.00 -10.04
CA ALA A 71 6.33 -4.64 -10.47
C ALA A 71 6.34 -4.83 -11.98
N ALA A 72 7.50 -4.63 -12.61
CA ALA A 72 7.68 -4.94 -14.02
C ALA A 72 7.37 -6.44 -14.27
N PRO A 73 6.65 -6.80 -15.35
CA PRO A 73 6.32 -8.21 -15.64
C PRO A 73 7.55 -9.11 -15.85
N ASP A 74 8.68 -8.53 -16.26
CA ASP A 74 9.97 -9.22 -16.39
C ASP A 74 10.73 -9.32 -15.06
N GLY A 75 10.17 -8.78 -13.97
CA GLY A 75 10.76 -8.76 -12.64
C GLY A 75 11.99 -7.85 -12.51
N SER A 76 12.27 -6.98 -13.48
CA SER A 76 13.47 -6.13 -13.49
C SER A 76 13.38 -4.93 -12.55
N ARG A 77 12.17 -4.43 -12.28
CA ARG A 77 11.95 -3.17 -11.55
C ARG A 77 10.71 -3.22 -10.66
N PHE A 78 10.75 -2.48 -9.56
CA PHE A 78 9.56 -2.08 -8.80
C PHE A 78 9.25 -0.61 -9.06
N TYR A 79 7.97 -0.26 -9.01
CA TYR A 79 7.48 1.12 -9.15
C TYR A 79 6.64 1.45 -7.93
N VAL A 80 7.01 2.50 -7.22
CA VAL A 80 6.37 2.88 -5.96
C VAL A 80 6.00 4.35 -6.01
N SER A 81 4.75 4.68 -5.68
CA SER A 81 4.34 6.09 -5.57
C SER A 81 4.87 6.70 -4.28
N ASN A 82 5.50 7.87 -4.37
CA ASN A 82 5.93 8.67 -3.24
C ASN A 82 4.98 9.86 -3.07
N GLU A 83 4.16 9.85 -2.01
CA GLU A 83 3.17 10.90 -1.80
C GLU A 83 3.78 12.24 -1.41
N VAL A 84 4.95 12.25 -0.77
CA VAL A 84 5.62 13.47 -0.29
C VAL A 84 6.33 14.18 -1.44
N ASP A 85 7.16 13.45 -2.18
CA ASP A 85 7.96 14.01 -3.28
C ASP A 85 7.12 14.25 -4.54
N HIS A 86 5.89 13.71 -4.59
CA HIS A 86 5.03 13.70 -5.78
C HIS A 86 5.71 13.02 -6.99
N THR A 87 6.32 11.86 -6.75
CA THR A 87 7.07 11.10 -7.76
C THR A 87 6.57 9.66 -7.89
N LEU A 88 6.84 9.06 -9.04
CA LEU A 88 6.90 7.61 -9.18
C LEU A 88 8.37 7.21 -9.07
N ASP A 89 8.71 6.48 -8.01
CA ASP A 89 10.07 6.04 -7.75
C ASP A 89 10.25 4.65 -8.39
N ALA A 90 11.19 4.55 -9.34
CA ALA A 90 11.54 3.31 -10.01
C ALA A 90 12.79 2.69 -9.36
N VAL A 91 12.67 1.44 -8.94
CA VAL A 91 13.66 0.73 -8.14
C VAL A 91 14.20 -0.44 -8.95
N ASP A 92 15.53 -0.59 -9.01
CA ASP A 92 16.15 -1.77 -9.61
C ASP A 92 15.84 -2.99 -8.73
N ALA A 93 15.20 -4.01 -9.29
CA ALA A 93 14.76 -5.15 -8.48
C ALA A 93 15.92 -6.00 -7.98
N ARG A 94 17.12 -5.93 -8.57
CA ARG A 94 18.29 -6.72 -8.16
C ARG A 94 19.09 -6.03 -7.07
N THR A 95 19.25 -4.72 -7.12
CA THR A 95 20.02 -3.97 -6.11
C THR A 95 19.16 -3.35 -5.02
N LEU A 96 17.85 -3.18 -5.28
CA LEU A 96 16.89 -2.47 -4.43
C LEU A 96 17.15 -0.96 -4.30
N ASP A 97 17.99 -0.42 -5.18
CA ASP A 97 18.27 1.01 -5.23
C ASP A 97 17.21 1.76 -6.06
N ILE A 98 16.83 2.95 -5.59
CA ILE A 98 16.03 3.89 -6.39
C ILE A 98 16.89 4.40 -7.54
N THR A 99 16.50 4.07 -8.77
CA THR A 99 17.21 4.48 -9.99
C THR A 99 16.68 5.78 -10.58
N HIS A 100 15.38 6.03 -10.43
CA HIS A 100 14.71 7.21 -10.96
C HIS A 100 13.61 7.66 -10.01
N LYS A 101 13.40 8.98 -9.94
CA LYS A 101 12.24 9.63 -9.33
C LYS A 101 11.51 10.43 -10.41
N VAL A 102 10.46 9.86 -11.00
CA VAL A 102 9.75 10.46 -12.14
C VAL A 102 8.74 11.49 -11.62
N PRO A 103 8.87 12.79 -11.95
CA PRO A 103 7.94 13.81 -11.46
C PRO A 103 6.51 13.59 -11.96
N LEU A 104 5.54 13.64 -11.04
CA LEU A 104 4.12 13.49 -11.34
C LEU A 104 3.40 14.84 -11.38
N SER A 105 2.16 14.81 -11.82
CA SER A 105 1.34 16.00 -12.07
C SER A 105 0.57 16.48 -10.84
N GLY A 106 0.74 15.79 -9.71
CA GLY A 106 0.14 16.08 -8.41
C GLY A 106 0.43 14.96 -7.42
N ARG A 107 -0.29 14.93 -6.29
CA ARG A 107 -0.09 13.91 -5.26
C ARG A 107 -0.54 12.54 -5.76
N PRO A 108 0.35 11.52 -5.80
CA PRO A 108 -0.04 10.19 -6.25
C PRO A 108 -0.83 9.43 -5.18
N ASN A 109 -1.36 8.26 -5.56
CA ASN A 109 -1.87 7.28 -4.61
C ASN A 109 -1.55 5.85 -5.06
N ASN A 110 -2.41 5.21 -5.87
CA ASN A 110 -2.09 3.89 -6.41
C ASN A 110 -1.33 3.95 -7.75
N VAL A 111 -0.68 2.84 -8.08
CA VAL A 111 -0.02 2.59 -9.36
C VAL A 111 -0.53 1.27 -9.98
N ALA A 112 -0.56 1.21 -11.31
CA ALA A 112 -0.84 0.00 -12.08
C ALA A 112 0.13 -0.06 -13.27
N ILE A 113 0.47 -1.26 -13.72
CA ILE A 113 1.39 -1.48 -14.85
C ILE A 113 0.70 -2.30 -15.94
N ARG A 114 1.02 -2.01 -17.20
CA ARG A 114 0.54 -2.81 -18.35
C ARG A 114 1.26 -4.14 -18.41
N GLY A 115 0.58 -5.19 -18.90
CA GLY A 115 1.15 -6.54 -18.97
C GLY A 115 2.41 -6.68 -19.83
N ASP A 116 2.68 -5.74 -20.74
CA ASP A 116 3.93 -5.69 -21.51
C ASP A 116 5.05 -4.89 -20.82
N GLY A 117 4.78 -4.31 -19.65
CA GLY A 117 5.72 -3.53 -18.86
C GLY A 117 6.07 -2.16 -19.42
N ARG A 118 5.51 -1.72 -20.56
CA ARG A 118 5.90 -0.47 -21.24
C ARG A 118 5.29 0.80 -20.66
N ARG A 119 4.24 0.66 -19.86
CA ARG A 119 3.47 1.77 -19.29
C ARG A 119 3.14 1.55 -17.84
N VAL A 120 3.38 2.56 -17.01
CA VAL A 120 2.87 2.66 -15.63
C VAL A 120 1.82 3.77 -15.57
N TYR A 121 0.69 3.49 -14.92
CA TYR A 121 -0.45 4.38 -14.76
C TYR A 121 -0.61 4.75 -13.28
N VAL A 122 -0.38 6.02 -12.96
CA VAL A 122 -0.35 6.52 -11.59
C VAL A 122 -1.61 7.34 -11.32
N ALA A 123 -2.34 6.96 -10.28
CA ALA A 123 -3.49 7.71 -9.79
C ALA A 123 -3.04 9.03 -9.16
N ILE A 124 -3.58 10.15 -9.62
CA ILE A 124 -3.34 11.48 -9.02
C ILE A 124 -4.58 11.90 -8.25
N VAL A 125 -4.46 11.96 -6.92
CA VAL A 125 -5.59 12.20 -6.00
C VAL A 125 -5.89 13.69 -5.82
N SER A 126 -4.90 14.56 -5.99
CA SER A 126 -5.08 16.01 -5.88
C SER A 126 -5.95 16.54 -7.02
N SER A 127 -6.88 17.43 -6.69
CA SER A 127 -7.74 18.14 -7.66
C SER A 127 -6.89 18.82 -8.76
N PRO A 128 -7.30 18.77 -10.05
CA PRO A 128 -8.56 18.24 -10.57
C PRO A 128 -8.65 16.72 -10.66
N GLY A 129 -7.56 16.00 -10.37
CA GLY A 129 -7.45 14.55 -10.55
C GLY A 129 -7.00 14.16 -11.96
N ALA A 130 -6.26 13.07 -12.05
CA ALA A 130 -5.82 12.50 -13.32
C ALA A 130 -5.30 11.06 -13.15
N VAL A 131 -5.07 10.41 -14.28
CA VAL A 131 -4.12 9.30 -14.40
C VAL A 131 -2.89 9.81 -15.16
N ASP A 132 -1.73 9.80 -14.50
CA ASP A 132 -0.46 10.07 -15.16
C ASP A 132 0.04 8.77 -15.80
N VAL A 133 0.59 8.88 -17.02
CA VAL A 133 1.15 7.77 -17.77
C VAL A 133 2.65 7.95 -17.90
N ILE A 134 3.39 6.94 -17.47
CA ILE A 134 4.86 6.91 -17.47
C ILE A 134 5.31 5.88 -18.50
N ASP A 135 6.22 6.29 -19.39
CA ASP A 135 6.93 5.39 -20.30
C ASP A 135 8.09 4.73 -19.56
N THR A 136 8.14 3.40 -19.57
CA THR A 136 9.12 2.68 -18.75
C THR A 136 10.50 2.52 -19.41
N VAL A 137 10.64 2.97 -20.66
CA VAL A 137 11.90 2.99 -21.39
C VAL A 137 12.59 4.32 -21.16
N SER A 138 11.89 5.44 -21.35
CA SER A 138 12.46 6.78 -21.12
C SER A 138 12.44 7.21 -19.65
N MET A 139 11.64 6.56 -18.79
CA MET A 139 11.38 6.99 -17.41
C MET A 139 10.80 8.41 -17.33
N GLU A 140 9.93 8.76 -18.27
CA GLU A 140 9.27 10.06 -18.32
C GLU A 140 7.75 9.94 -18.23
N ARG A 141 7.12 10.95 -17.63
CA ARG A 141 5.66 11.12 -17.72
C ARG A 141 5.29 11.63 -19.12
N VAL A 142 4.78 10.73 -19.96
CA VAL A 142 4.45 11.00 -21.36
C VAL A 142 3.02 11.52 -21.55
N LYS A 143 2.12 11.26 -20.60
CA LYS A 143 0.72 11.71 -20.71
C LYS A 143 0.10 11.99 -19.35
N ARG A 144 -0.91 12.85 -19.34
CA ARG A 144 -1.85 13.07 -18.23
C ARG A 144 -3.26 12.91 -18.78
N ILE A 145 -4.01 11.95 -18.27
CA ILE A 145 -5.39 11.67 -18.67
C ILE A 145 -6.30 12.29 -17.62
N ALA A 146 -7.09 13.29 -18.02
CA ALA A 146 -8.04 13.93 -17.12
C ALA A 146 -9.15 12.95 -16.72
N THR A 147 -9.60 13.05 -15.48
CA THR A 147 -10.72 12.28 -14.92
C THR A 147 -11.74 13.23 -14.29
N ALA A 148 -12.95 12.74 -14.04
CA ALA A 148 -13.99 13.50 -13.33
C ALA A 148 -13.72 13.52 -11.80
N GLY A 149 -12.59 14.07 -11.38
CA GLY A 149 -12.17 14.19 -9.98
C GLY A 149 -10.90 13.40 -9.63
N GLY A 150 -10.37 13.64 -8.43
CA GLY A 150 -9.17 13.01 -7.87
C GLY A 150 -9.22 11.49 -7.90
N VAL A 151 -8.23 10.85 -8.54
CA VAL A 151 -8.17 9.39 -8.66
C VAL A 151 -7.51 8.82 -7.40
N HIS A 152 -8.21 7.93 -6.71
CA HIS A 152 -7.69 7.25 -5.53
C HIS A 152 -6.99 5.95 -5.92
N ASN A 153 -7.51 5.18 -6.88
CA ASN A 153 -6.88 3.94 -7.34
C ASN A 153 -6.90 3.83 -8.85
N THR A 154 -5.81 3.34 -9.44
CA THR A 154 -5.74 2.81 -10.81
C THR A 154 -5.58 1.30 -10.76
N PHE A 155 -6.22 0.58 -11.67
CA PHE A 155 -6.08 -0.87 -11.82
C PHE A 155 -5.95 -1.24 -13.28
N MET A 156 -5.11 -2.22 -13.59
CA MET A 156 -5.09 -2.86 -14.90
C MET A 156 -6.12 -3.99 -14.91
N THR A 157 -6.89 -4.07 -15.98
CA THR A 157 -7.76 -5.23 -16.24
C THR A 157 -6.93 -6.49 -16.52
N PRO A 158 -7.42 -7.70 -16.21
CA PRO A 158 -6.62 -8.93 -16.35
C PRO A 158 -6.10 -9.19 -17.78
N ASP A 159 -6.84 -8.77 -18.81
CA ASP A 159 -6.44 -8.85 -20.22
C ASP A 159 -5.48 -7.73 -20.66
N SER A 160 -5.09 -6.84 -19.74
CA SER A 160 -4.24 -5.67 -19.96
C SER A 160 -4.77 -4.66 -21.00
N LYS A 161 -6.05 -4.72 -21.37
CA LYS A 161 -6.63 -3.83 -22.39
C LYS A 161 -7.07 -2.48 -21.83
N TYR A 162 -7.42 -2.44 -20.55
CA TYR A 162 -7.99 -1.24 -19.92
C TYR A 162 -7.37 -0.92 -18.57
N VAL A 163 -7.21 0.38 -18.32
CA VAL A 163 -6.95 0.93 -16.99
C VAL A 163 -8.27 1.43 -16.42
N VAL A 164 -8.59 1.04 -15.18
CA VAL A 164 -9.78 1.51 -14.47
C VAL A 164 -9.35 2.41 -13.31
N ALA A 165 -9.76 3.67 -13.38
CA ALA A 165 -9.45 4.72 -12.41
C ALA A 165 -10.64 5.01 -11.52
N GLY A 166 -10.54 4.70 -10.22
CA GLY A 166 -11.59 4.93 -9.22
C GLY A 166 -11.38 6.24 -8.46
N SER A 167 -12.45 7.03 -8.29
CA SER A 167 -12.45 8.30 -7.57
C SER A 167 -13.38 8.29 -6.36
N ILE A 168 -12.82 8.59 -5.18
CA ILE A 168 -13.61 8.81 -3.97
C ILE A 168 -14.39 10.13 -4.07
N ALA A 169 -13.69 11.22 -4.38
CA ALA A 169 -14.29 12.56 -4.42
C ALA A 169 -15.28 12.71 -5.58
N GLY A 170 -14.92 12.20 -6.76
CA GLY A 170 -15.75 12.21 -7.95
C GLY A 170 -16.87 11.18 -7.95
N ARG A 171 -16.86 10.23 -7.00
CA ARG A 171 -17.84 9.14 -6.88
C ARG A 171 -18.03 8.39 -8.19
N ASN A 172 -16.94 8.09 -8.88
CA ASN A 172 -17.00 7.44 -10.17
C ASN A 172 -15.83 6.49 -10.37
N LEU A 173 -15.99 5.60 -11.34
CA LEU A 173 -14.87 4.93 -12.00
C LEU A 173 -14.81 5.39 -13.45
N THR A 174 -13.60 5.51 -13.99
CA THR A 174 -13.35 5.84 -15.40
C THR A 174 -12.52 4.72 -16.02
N VAL A 175 -13.01 4.15 -17.12
CA VAL A 175 -12.30 3.15 -17.91
C VAL A 175 -11.57 3.83 -19.05
N ILE A 176 -10.29 3.51 -19.16
CA ILE A 176 -9.33 4.09 -20.09
C ILE A 176 -8.78 2.94 -20.95
N ASP A 177 -8.78 3.12 -22.26
CA ASP A 177 -8.12 2.19 -23.18
C ASP A 177 -6.60 2.25 -22.99
N ALA A 178 -5.95 1.12 -22.74
CA ALA A 178 -4.52 1.07 -22.40
C ALA A 178 -3.60 1.20 -23.62
N GLU A 179 -4.12 1.04 -24.83
CA GLU A 179 -3.35 1.17 -26.07
C GLU A 179 -3.30 2.63 -26.55
N SER A 180 -4.47 3.25 -26.73
CA SER A 180 -4.64 4.65 -27.14
C SER A 180 -4.49 5.64 -25.99
N GLU A 181 -4.58 5.16 -24.73
CA GLU A 181 -4.53 5.97 -23.52
C GLU A 181 -5.65 7.03 -23.50
N VAL A 182 -6.85 6.65 -23.94
CA VAL A 182 -8.05 7.51 -24.03
C VAL A 182 -9.11 7.02 -23.06
N ALA A 183 -9.72 7.94 -22.30
CA ALA A 183 -10.86 7.63 -21.46
C ALA A 183 -12.07 7.25 -22.35
N LEU A 184 -12.58 6.04 -22.16
CA LEU A 184 -13.69 5.49 -22.95
C LEU A 184 -15.04 5.83 -22.33
N TRP A 185 -15.14 5.71 -21.00
CA TRP A 185 -16.38 5.96 -20.27
C TRP A 185 -16.18 6.11 -18.77
N THR A 186 -17.14 6.77 -18.13
CA THR A 186 -17.19 6.99 -16.69
C THR A 186 -18.54 6.52 -16.16
N LEU A 187 -18.52 5.75 -15.08
CA LEU A 187 -19.72 5.33 -14.34
C LEU A 187 -19.73 6.04 -12.99
N PHE A 188 -20.81 6.76 -12.70
CA PHE A 188 -21.02 7.48 -11.45
C PHE A 188 -21.84 6.63 -10.46
N PHE A 189 -21.49 6.76 -9.19
CA PHE A 189 -22.12 6.11 -8.05
C PHE A 189 -22.67 7.15 -7.08
N ASN A 190 -23.56 6.73 -6.20
CA ASN A 190 -24.03 7.58 -5.09
C ASN A 190 -22.99 7.74 -3.96
N ALA A 191 -21.89 6.98 -3.99
CA ALA A 191 -20.83 6.97 -2.98
C ALA A 191 -19.44 6.97 -3.61
N GLY A 192 -18.42 7.33 -2.84
CA GLY A 192 -17.03 7.36 -3.32
C GLY A 192 -16.52 5.99 -3.75
N VAL A 193 -15.91 5.89 -4.92
CA VAL A 193 -15.34 4.63 -5.42
C VAL A 193 -14.02 4.35 -4.71
N ARG A 194 -13.97 3.19 -4.05
CA ARG A 194 -12.82 2.65 -3.33
C ARG A 194 -12.20 1.52 -4.18
N PRO A 195 -11.30 0.68 -3.65
CA PRO A 195 -10.65 -0.36 -4.45
C PRO A 195 -11.62 -1.24 -5.21
N MET A 196 -11.12 -1.79 -6.33
CA MET A 196 -11.86 -2.61 -7.28
C MET A 196 -11.11 -3.92 -7.54
N SER A 197 -11.83 -4.94 -7.98
CA SER A 197 -11.25 -6.17 -8.53
C SER A 197 -12.09 -6.66 -9.71
N PHE A 198 -11.59 -7.64 -10.47
CA PHE A 198 -12.19 -8.05 -11.74
C PHE A 198 -12.46 -9.55 -11.78
N GLU A 199 -13.61 -9.93 -12.31
CA GLU A 199 -13.86 -11.29 -12.79
C GLU A 199 -13.63 -11.33 -14.31
N THR A 200 -13.07 -12.42 -14.81
CA THR A 200 -12.87 -12.65 -16.24
C THR A 200 -13.90 -13.59 -16.85
N HIS A 201 -14.07 -13.47 -18.16
CA HIS A 201 -14.61 -14.53 -19.00
C HIS A 201 -13.59 -15.68 -19.14
N PRO A 202 -14.01 -16.85 -19.67
CA PRO A 202 -13.10 -17.96 -19.95
C PRO A 202 -11.96 -17.62 -20.91
N ASP A 203 -12.13 -16.61 -21.77
CA ASP A 203 -11.09 -16.14 -22.70
C ASP A 203 -10.12 -15.12 -22.06
N GLY A 204 -10.28 -14.83 -20.77
CA GLY A 204 -9.46 -13.89 -20.00
C GLY A 204 -9.91 -12.43 -20.10
N SER A 205 -10.87 -12.10 -20.94
CA SER A 205 -11.40 -10.73 -21.05
C SER A 205 -12.18 -10.34 -19.78
N THR A 206 -12.22 -9.03 -19.48
CA THR A 206 -12.90 -8.53 -18.27
C THR A 206 -14.41 -8.68 -18.40
N LYS A 207 -15.03 -9.33 -17.41
CA LYS A 207 -16.48 -9.62 -17.37
C LYS A 207 -17.23 -8.75 -16.37
N ARG A 208 -16.77 -8.72 -15.11
CA ARG A 208 -17.37 -7.90 -14.03
C ARG A 208 -16.31 -7.11 -13.30
N ILE A 209 -16.69 -5.94 -12.79
CA ILE A 209 -15.92 -5.19 -11.81
C ILE A 209 -16.63 -5.30 -10.45
N PHE A 210 -15.93 -5.70 -9.42
CA PHE A 210 -16.38 -5.61 -8.03
C PHE A 210 -15.85 -4.32 -7.44
N VAL A 211 -16.72 -3.44 -6.94
CA VAL A 211 -16.39 -2.07 -6.55
C VAL A 211 -16.74 -1.84 -5.09
N GLN A 212 -15.75 -1.61 -4.23
CA GLN A 212 -16.03 -1.13 -2.87
C GLN A 212 -16.42 0.34 -2.91
N LEU A 213 -17.32 0.73 -2.01
CA LEU A 213 -17.85 2.08 -1.94
C LEU A 213 -17.65 2.67 -0.55
N SER A 214 -17.41 3.98 -0.46
CA SER A 214 -17.34 4.70 0.81
C SER A 214 -18.63 4.54 1.60
N ASN A 215 -18.49 4.32 2.91
CA ASN A 215 -19.59 4.10 3.86
C ASN A 215 -20.49 2.89 3.56
N PHE A 216 -20.06 1.98 2.69
CA PHE A 216 -20.76 0.72 2.41
C PHE A 216 -19.89 -0.46 2.80
N HIS A 217 -20.35 -1.29 3.73
CA HIS A 217 -19.64 -2.49 4.17
C HIS A 217 -19.97 -3.66 3.24
N GLY A 218 -19.40 -3.59 2.04
CA GLY A 218 -19.82 -4.43 0.92
C GLY A 218 -19.14 -4.01 -0.36
N PHE A 219 -19.63 -4.56 -1.47
CA PHE A 219 -19.19 -4.21 -2.81
C PHE A 219 -20.37 -4.15 -3.78
N ALA A 220 -20.29 -3.24 -4.74
CA ALA A 220 -21.15 -3.20 -5.90
C ALA A 220 -20.60 -4.12 -7.00
N VAL A 221 -21.48 -4.64 -7.85
CA VAL A 221 -21.13 -5.46 -9.00
C VAL A 221 -21.48 -4.67 -10.26
N VAL A 222 -20.50 -4.46 -11.13
CA VAL A 222 -20.66 -3.73 -12.40
C VAL A 222 -20.46 -4.70 -13.54
N ASN A 223 -21.36 -4.68 -14.52
CA ASN A 223 -21.18 -5.41 -15.77
C ASN A 223 -20.22 -4.66 -16.70
N PHE A 224 -19.14 -5.32 -17.15
CA PHE A 224 -18.17 -4.71 -18.05
C PHE A 224 -18.62 -4.72 -19.52
N ASP A 225 -19.32 -5.75 -19.98
CA ASP A 225 -19.47 -6.06 -21.41
C ASP A 225 -20.30 -5.03 -22.19
N GLU A 226 -21.55 -4.75 -21.78
CA GLU A 226 -22.46 -4.00 -22.68
C GLU A 226 -23.40 -2.99 -22.01
N ARG A 227 -23.33 -2.80 -20.68
CA ARG A 227 -24.27 -1.90 -19.99
C ARG A 227 -23.67 -0.89 -19.05
N ARG A 228 -22.37 -0.99 -18.71
CA ARG A 228 -21.66 -0.03 -17.83
C ARG A 228 -22.52 0.35 -16.62
N GLU A 229 -23.28 -0.62 -16.10
CA GLU A 229 -24.33 -0.41 -15.11
C GLU A 229 -23.97 -1.15 -13.83
N GLU A 230 -24.36 -0.56 -12.70
CA GLU A 230 -24.35 -1.24 -11.42
C GLU A 230 -25.50 -2.26 -11.42
N LEU A 231 -25.18 -3.55 -11.35
CA LEU A 231 -26.16 -4.63 -11.36
C LEU A 231 -26.83 -4.79 -9.99
N ASN A 232 -26.02 -4.84 -8.93
CA ASN A 232 -26.46 -5.02 -7.56
C ASN A 232 -25.32 -4.69 -6.58
N ARG A 233 -25.64 -4.70 -5.29
CA ARG A 233 -24.67 -4.62 -4.20
C ARG A 233 -24.79 -5.85 -3.31
N ILE A 234 -23.65 -6.31 -2.81
CA ILE A 234 -23.54 -7.39 -1.84
C ILE A 234 -22.99 -6.81 -0.55
N GLU A 235 -23.73 -7.00 0.54
CA GLU A 235 -23.30 -6.65 1.89
C GLU A 235 -22.40 -7.76 2.45
N LEU A 236 -21.37 -7.34 3.18
CA LEU A 236 -20.58 -8.24 4.02
C LEU A 236 -21.44 -8.69 5.22
N PRO A 237 -21.06 -9.77 5.92
CA PRO A 237 -21.83 -10.27 7.06
C PRO A 237 -22.10 -9.16 8.08
N GLU A 238 -23.33 -9.14 8.62
CA GLU A 238 -23.69 -8.23 9.70
C GLU A 238 -22.87 -8.57 10.94
N ILE A 239 -22.20 -7.55 11.49
CA ILE A 239 -21.33 -7.70 12.66
C ILE A 239 -22.08 -7.18 13.89
N PRO A 240 -22.15 -7.90 15.01
CA PRO A 240 -22.71 -7.38 16.27
C PRO A 240 -22.01 -6.09 16.70
N GLU A 241 -22.75 -5.11 17.25
CA GLU A 241 -22.19 -3.79 17.60
C GLU A 241 -20.95 -3.86 18.50
N VAL A 242 -20.95 -4.79 19.47
CA VAL A 242 -19.84 -5.02 20.40
C VAL A 242 -18.55 -5.51 19.74
N GLU A 243 -18.64 -6.07 18.54
CA GLU A 243 -17.52 -6.54 17.73
C GLU A 243 -17.06 -5.49 16.71
N ARG A 244 -17.77 -4.36 16.58
CA ARG A 244 -17.46 -3.31 15.60
C ARG A 244 -16.38 -2.36 16.11
N HIS A 245 -15.29 -2.28 15.37
CA HIS A 245 -14.31 -1.21 15.40
C HIS A 245 -14.75 -0.09 14.44
N THR A 246 -15.26 1.01 15.00
CA THR A 246 -15.72 2.18 14.23
C THR A 246 -14.68 3.29 14.15
N GLU A 247 -13.62 3.19 14.95
CA GLU A 247 -12.51 4.13 14.95
C GLU A 247 -11.66 3.98 13.68
N PHE A 248 -11.12 5.08 13.17
CA PHE A 248 -10.17 5.12 12.03
C PHE A 248 -10.63 4.41 10.74
N LEU A 249 -11.93 4.16 10.58
CA LEU A 249 -12.49 3.61 9.35
C LEU A 249 -12.33 4.54 8.15
N GLN A 250 -12.22 5.86 8.35
CA GLN A 250 -12.06 6.85 7.27
C GLN A 250 -13.17 6.76 6.19
N GLY A 251 -14.37 6.37 6.59
CA GLY A 251 -15.48 6.09 5.66
C GLY A 251 -15.22 4.88 4.74
N SER A 252 -14.31 3.97 5.13
CA SER A 252 -13.98 2.72 4.45
C SER A 252 -14.18 1.53 5.40
N PRO A 253 -15.42 1.11 5.67
CA PRO A 253 -15.65 -0.11 6.44
C PRO A 253 -15.04 -1.34 5.75
N SER A 254 -14.89 -1.29 4.42
CA SER A 254 -14.12 -2.21 3.59
C SER A 254 -13.15 -1.41 2.71
N HIS A 255 -11.93 -1.90 2.49
CA HIS A 255 -10.90 -1.20 1.71
C HIS A 255 -10.06 -2.09 0.79
N GLY A 256 -9.59 -3.27 1.24
CA GLY A 256 -8.88 -4.21 0.36
C GLY A 256 -9.84 -5.20 -0.30
N GLN A 257 -9.61 -5.56 -1.57
CA GLN A 257 -10.25 -6.72 -2.19
C GLN A 257 -9.40 -7.29 -3.33
N GLY A 258 -9.68 -8.53 -3.72
CA GLY A 258 -9.06 -9.17 -4.87
C GLY A 258 -9.72 -10.51 -5.21
N VAL A 259 -9.61 -10.89 -6.48
CA VAL A 259 -10.01 -12.21 -6.98
C VAL A 259 -8.77 -13.11 -6.97
N ALA A 260 -8.93 -14.34 -6.46
CA ALA A 260 -7.85 -15.32 -6.47
C ALA A 260 -7.43 -15.64 -7.91
N PRO A 261 -6.13 -15.89 -8.19
CA PRO A 261 -5.65 -16.14 -9.56
C PRO A 261 -6.34 -17.29 -10.30
N ASP A 262 -6.87 -18.29 -9.59
CA ASP A 262 -7.65 -19.40 -10.16
C ASP A 262 -9.09 -19.01 -10.57
N GLY A 263 -9.50 -17.77 -10.31
CA GLY A 263 -10.80 -17.22 -10.66
C GLY A 263 -11.98 -17.74 -9.83
N LYS A 264 -11.73 -18.52 -8.75
CA LYS A 264 -12.80 -19.21 -8.02
C LYS A 264 -13.34 -18.44 -6.82
N THR A 265 -12.57 -17.50 -6.27
CA THR A 265 -12.97 -16.77 -5.06
C THR A 265 -12.66 -15.29 -5.13
N LEU A 266 -13.54 -14.47 -4.55
CA LEU A 266 -13.37 -13.06 -4.28
C LEU A 266 -13.15 -12.88 -2.78
N TRP A 267 -12.14 -12.12 -2.38
CA TRP A 267 -11.83 -11.82 -1.00
C TRP A 267 -11.87 -10.33 -0.72
N LEU A 268 -12.39 -9.96 0.46
CA LEU A 268 -12.54 -8.56 0.87
C LEU A 268 -12.11 -8.33 2.31
N CYS A 269 -11.37 -7.26 2.57
CA CYS A 269 -11.03 -6.81 3.91
C CYS A 269 -12.23 -6.13 4.59
N SER A 270 -12.46 -6.46 5.85
CA SER A 270 -13.39 -5.82 6.76
C SER A 270 -12.60 -5.11 7.86
N LYS A 271 -12.57 -3.78 7.81
CA LYS A 271 -11.96 -2.96 8.87
C LYS A 271 -12.86 -2.87 10.10
N VAL A 272 -14.15 -3.19 9.93
CA VAL A 272 -15.16 -3.15 11.00
C VAL A 272 -14.88 -4.18 12.08
N ASN A 273 -14.27 -5.33 11.78
CA ASN A 273 -13.99 -6.35 12.80
C ASN A 273 -12.64 -7.05 12.60
N SER A 274 -11.71 -6.45 11.85
CA SER A 274 -10.39 -7.03 11.56
C SER A 274 -10.47 -8.42 10.91
N HIS A 275 -11.31 -8.56 9.88
CA HIS A 275 -11.47 -9.82 9.14
C HIS A 275 -11.15 -9.67 7.65
N VAL A 276 -10.91 -10.79 6.99
CA VAL A 276 -11.13 -10.95 5.54
C VAL A 276 -12.27 -11.94 5.30
N TYR A 277 -13.12 -11.66 4.31
CA TYR A 277 -14.25 -12.50 3.94
C TYR A 277 -14.10 -13.05 2.54
N ALA A 278 -14.44 -14.33 2.35
CA ALA A 278 -14.36 -15.03 1.09
C ALA A 278 -15.75 -15.28 0.50
N TYR A 279 -15.87 -15.10 -0.82
CA TYR A 279 -17.07 -15.36 -1.61
C TYR A 279 -16.70 -16.22 -2.82
N SER A 280 -17.59 -17.15 -3.21
CA SER A 280 -17.38 -17.95 -4.43
C SER A 280 -17.58 -17.12 -5.68
N LEU A 281 -16.92 -17.52 -6.76
CA LEU A 281 -17.21 -17.06 -8.11
C LEU A 281 -17.69 -18.23 -8.97
N PRO A 282 -18.66 -18.02 -9.88
CA PRO A 282 -19.29 -16.73 -10.19
C PRO A 282 -20.46 -16.34 -9.25
N ASP A 283 -20.91 -17.25 -8.38
CA ASP A 283 -22.19 -17.16 -7.66
C ASP A 283 -22.25 -16.11 -6.53
N LEU A 284 -21.10 -15.59 -6.07
CA LEU A 284 -21.00 -14.67 -4.93
C LEU A 284 -21.62 -15.24 -3.64
N LYS A 285 -21.44 -16.54 -3.38
CA LYS A 285 -21.88 -17.16 -2.11
C LYS A 285 -20.82 -16.95 -1.04
N TYR A 286 -21.23 -16.49 0.14
CA TYR A 286 -20.33 -16.36 1.30
C TYR A 286 -19.75 -17.73 1.69
N LEU A 287 -18.43 -17.80 1.80
CA LEU A 287 -17.68 -19.02 2.12
C LEU A 287 -17.14 -19.03 3.56
N GLY A 288 -16.97 -17.87 4.17
CA GLY A 288 -16.46 -17.73 5.53
C GLY A 288 -15.60 -16.48 5.71
N GLY A 289 -15.13 -16.31 6.95
CA GLY A 289 -14.31 -15.17 7.36
C GLY A 289 -13.16 -15.61 8.24
N VAL A 290 -12.05 -14.87 8.14
CA VAL A 290 -10.84 -15.11 8.92
C VAL A 290 -10.46 -13.83 9.64
N HIS A 291 -10.37 -13.88 10.97
CA HIS A 291 -9.79 -12.77 11.75
C HIS A 291 -8.30 -12.65 11.40
N VAL A 292 -7.84 -11.43 11.19
CA VAL A 292 -6.45 -11.09 10.83
C VAL A 292 -5.93 -9.99 11.75
N GLY A 293 -4.77 -9.40 11.43
CA GLY A 293 -4.29 -8.22 12.15
C GLY A 293 -5.26 -7.03 12.12
N SER A 294 -4.98 -6.02 12.94
CA SER A 294 -5.86 -4.87 13.12
C SER A 294 -5.88 -3.96 11.87
N HIS A 295 -7.09 -3.49 11.50
CA HIS A 295 -7.33 -2.61 10.35
C HIS A 295 -6.74 -3.14 9.02
N PRO A 296 -7.25 -4.28 8.50
CA PRO A 296 -6.84 -4.80 7.20
C PRO A 296 -7.21 -3.82 6.08
N ASP A 297 -6.21 -3.32 5.35
CA ASP A 297 -6.37 -2.21 4.40
C ASP A 297 -6.23 -2.67 2.94
N TRP A 298 -5.46 -3.75 2.70
CA TRP A 298 -5.26 -4.34 1.38
C TRP A 298 -5.03 -5.85 1.43
N LEU A 299 -5.19 -6.53 0.29
CA LEU A 299 -4.80 -7.94 0.14
C LEU A 299 -4.25 -8.28 -1.26
N THR A 300 -3.50 -9.37 -1.35
CA THR A 300 -3.01 -9.98 -2.59
C THR A 300 -2.92 -11.50 -2.43
N PHE A 301 -2.63 -12.24 -3.51
CA PHE A 301 -2.62 -13.71 -3.49
C PHE A 301 -1.27 -14.26 -3.91
N SER A 302 -0.89 -15.42 -3.37
CA SER A 302 0.14 -16.25 -4.00
C SER A 302 -0.32 -16.65 -5.41
N PRO A 303 0.58 -16.80 -6.41
CA PRO A 303 0.17 -17.11 -7.78
C PRO A 303 -0.57 -18.43 -7.93
N ASP A 304 -0.34 -19.37 -7.02
CA ASP A 304 -1.01 -20.66 -6.96
C ASP A 304 -2.38 -20.62 -6.23
N SER A 305 -2.85 -19.43 -5.84
CA SER A 305 -4.13 -19.19 -5.14
C SER A 305 -4.26 -19.86 -3.77
N LYS A 306 -3.18 -20.40 -3.19
CA LYS A 306 -3.26 -21.09 -1.89
C LYS A 306 -3.25 -20.16 -0.69
N TYR A 307 -2.68 -18.97 -0.84
CA TYR A 307 -2.54 -18.01 0.26
C TYR A 307 -3.00 -16.62 -0.13
N VAL A 308 -3.62 -15.93 0.82
CA VAL A 308 -3.91 -14.50 0.78
C VAL A 308 -2.95 -13.79 1.73
N TYR A 309 -2.30 -12.74 1.26
CA TYR A 309 -1.48 -11.85 2.06
C TYR A 309 -2.25 -10.56 2.32
N VAL A 310 -2.40 -10.17 3.58
CA VAL A 310 -3.27 -9.06 4.01
C VAL A 310 -2.45 -8.02 4.75
N ALA A 311 -2.43 -6.78 4.24
CA ALA A 311 -1.77 -5.66 4.89
C ALA A 311 -2.64 -5.11 6.04
N ASN A 312 -2.15 -5.20 7.27
CA ASN A 312 -2.88 -4.78 8.46
C ASN A 312 -2.31 -3.47 9.02
N ALA A 313 -2.91 -2.36 8.62
CA ALA A 313 -2.42 -1.02 8.92
C ALA A 313 -2.35 -0.71 10.42
N GLY A 314 -3.27 -1.26 11.21
CA GLY A 314 -3.40 -1.00 12.65
C GLY A 314 -2.45 -1.83 13.51
N SER A 315 -1.97 -2.97 13.00
CA SER A 315 -1.04 -3.85 13.71
C SER A 315 0.37 -3.91 13.11
N ASN A 316 0.68 -3.10 12.10
CA ASN A 316 1.99 -3.05 11.44
C ASN A 316 2.49 -4.43 11.00
N SER A 317 1.65 -5.15 10.27
CA SER A 317 1.94 -6.52 9.87
C SER A 317 1.31 -6.89 8.54
N THR A 318 1.79 -7.99 7.96
CA THR A 318 1.15 -8.71 6.86
C THR A 318 0.67 -10.08 7.34
N SER A 319 -0.64 -10.33 7.37
CA SER A 319 -1.19 -11.65 7.67
C SER A 319 -1.10 -12.57 6.46
N VAL A 320 -0.84 -13.85 6.69
CA VAL A 320 -0.89 -14.92 5.68
C VAL A 320 -2.05 -15.82 6.01
N VAL A 321 -3.03 -15.92 5.11
CA VAL A 321 -4.24 -16.72 5.29
C VAL A 321 -4.25 -17.84 4.27
N ASN A 322 -4.46 -19.08 4.71
CA ASN A 322 -4.64 -20.22 3.82
C ASN A 322 -6.07 -20.22 3.27
N VAL A 323 -6.19 -20.23 1.94
CA VAL A 323 -7.46 -20.08 1.20
C VAL A 323 -8.37 -21.29 1.40
N GLU A 324 -7.82 -22.51 1.42
CA GLU A 324 -8.61 -23.74 1.55
C GLU A 324 -9.18 -23.92 2.95
N THR A 325 -8.36 -23.68 3.97
CA THR A 325 -8.71 -23.95 5.37
C THR A 325 -9.39 -22.77 6.07
N LEU A 326 -9.37 -21.57 5.46
CA LEU A 326 -9.85 -20.33 6.05
C LEU A 326 -9.21 -20.05 7.43
N LYS A 327 -7.88 -20.16 7.49
CA LYS A 327 -7.12 -19.93 8.72
C LYS A 327 -5.93 -19.02 8.48
N GLU A 328 -5.69 -18.11 9.43
CA GLU A 328 -4.43 -17.38 9.49
C GLU A 328 -3.30 -18.35 9.86
N VAL A 329 -2.26 -18.35 9.04
CA VAL A 329 -1.05 -19.18 9.19
C VAL A 329 -0.04 -18.45 10.06
N VAL A 330 0.24 -17.19 9.73
CA VAL A 330 1.21 -16.35 10.42
C VAL A 330 0.94 -14.88 10.16
N GLN A 331 1.32 -14.03 11.11
CA GLN A 331 1.35 -12.58 10.96
C GLN A 331 2.81 -12.13 10.95
N ILE A 332 3.26 -11.56 9.83
CA ILE A 332 4.64 -11.11 9.61
C ILE A 332 4.76 -9.64 10.05
N PRO A 333 5.57 -9.29 11.05
CA PRO A 333 5.80 -7.88 11.40
C PRO A 333 6.45 -7.12 10.25
N VAL A 334 5.92 -5.94 9.90
CA VAL A 334 6.46 -5.07 8.85
C VAL A 334 6.62 -3.63 9.35
N GLY A 335 6.83 -2.67 8.43
CA GLY A 335 6.94 -1.26 8.76
C GLY A 335 5.61 -0.64 9.22
N GLN A 336 5.61 0.69 9.39
CA GLN A 336 4.47 1.40 9.98
C GLN A 336 3.34 1.64 8.98
N VAL A 337 2.10 1.34 9.40
CA VAL A 337 0.87 1.53 8.64
C VAL A 337 0.99 0.90 7.24
N PRO A 338 1.14 -0.44 7.16
CA PRO A 338 1.20 -1.12 5.87
C PRO A 338 -0.06 -0.84 5.06
N LYS A 339 0.13 -0.46 3.79
CA LYS A 339 -0.94 -0.08 2.87
C LYS A 339 -1.08 -1.08 1.74
N ARG A 340 -0.44 -0.84 0.60
CA ARG A 340 -0.52 -1.72 -0.56
C ARG A 340 0.35 -2.95 -0.34
N VAL A 341 -0.24 -4.11 -0.62
CA VAL A 341 0.50 -5.36 -0.77
C VAL A 341 0.23 -5.91 -2.17
N ILE A 342 1.29 -6.30 -2.88
CA ILE A 342 1.19 -6.95 -4.21
C ILE A 342 2.07 -8.19 -4.26
N THR A 343 1.74 -9.10 -5.17
CA THR A 343 2.63 -10.20 -5.55
C THR A 343 3.39 -9.80 -6.81
N ALA A 344 4.72 -9.83 -6.73
CA ALA A 344 5.62 -9.71 -7.86
C ALA A 344 6.21 -11.09 -8.21
N VAL A 345 6.48 -11.32 -9.49
CA VAL A 345 7.26 -12.47 -9.94
C VAL A 345 8.59 -11.94 -10.44
N VAL A 346 9.69 -12.45 -9.89
CA VAL A 346 11.05 -12.01 -10.21
C VAL A 346 11.92 -13.21 -10.55
N PRO A 347 12.94 -13.05 -11.41
CA PRO A 347 13.94 -14.10 -11.60
C PRO A 347 14.57 -14.49 -10.27
N GLU A 348 14.78 -15.78 -10.02
CA GLU A 348 15.34 -16.28 -8.76
C GLU A 348 16.75 -15.70 -8.49
N ALA A 349 17.53 -15.50 -9.55
CA ALA A 349 18.84 -14.84 -9.49
C ALA A 349 18.77 -13.40 -8.99
N THR A 350 17.66 -12.69 -9.20
CA THR A 350 17.43 -11.34 -8.66
C THR A 350 17.43 -11.36 -7.14
N VAL A 351 16.74 -12.33 -6.55
CA VAL A 351 16.62 -12.48 -5.10
C VAL A 351 17.92 -12.96 -4.46
N ALA A 352 18.69 -13.81 -5.15
CA ALA A 352 20.00 -14.26 -4.66
C ALA A 352 21.02 -13.11 -4.51
N GLY A 353 20.85 -12.05 -5.31
CA GLY A 353 21.66 -10.84 -5.25
C GLY A 353 21.25 -9.87 -4.16
N TRP A 354 20.05 -10.04 -3.58
CA TRP A 354 19.71 -9.33 -2.36
C TRP A 354 20.70 -9.83 -1.34
N LYS A 355 21.45 -8.89 -0.75
CA LYS A 355 21.84 -9.13 0.62
C LYS A 355 20.52 -9.44 1.26
N THR A 356 20.36 -10.69 1.72
CA THR A 356 19.53 -10.85 2.89
C THR A 356 19.99 -9.68 3.75
N ALA A 357 19.07 -8.82 4.14
CA ALA A 357 19.15 -8.43 5.52
C ALA A 357 19.21 -9.79 6.21
N THR A 358 20.43 -10.33 6.38
CA THR A 358 20.69 -11.20 7.48
C THR A 358 19.99 -10.42 8.57
N ALA A 359 19.29 -11.15 9.40
CA ALA A 359 19.38 -10.74 10.76
C ALA A 359 20.90 -10.69 11.17
N THR A 360 21.79 -9.86 10.56
CA THR A 360 22.03 -8.59 11.20
C THR A 360 20.67 -8.09 11.68
N SER A 361 20.23 -8.52 12.86
CA SER A 361 21.07 -8.29 14.01
C SER A 361 22.01 -7.07 13.71
N ARG A 362 21.46 -5.95 13.18
CA ARG A 362 21.28 -4.85 14.11
C ARG A 362 20.64 -5.57 15.23
N ALA A 363 21.49 -6.02 16.14
CA ALA A 363 21.06 -6.47 17.40
C ALA A 363 19.97 -5.38 17.69
N SER A 364 18.75 -5.71 18.04
CA SER A 364 18.62 -6.39 19.30
C SER A 364 19.91 -6.28 20.16
N THR A 365 20.64 -5.13 20.18
CA THR A 365 20.69 -4.26 21.33
C THR A 365 19.28 -4.41 21.76
N SER A 366 19.06 -5.34 22.69
CA SER A 366 17.81 -5.43 23.43
C SER A 366 17.35 -3.98 23.45
N ARG A 367 16.35 -3.64 22.61
CA ARG A 367 15.89 -2.26 22.52
C ARG A 367 15.37 -2.17 23.91
N GLU A 368 16.17 -1.60 24.81
CA GLU A 368 15.86 -1.70 26.22
C GLU A 368 14.44 -1.18 26.26
N ALA A 369 13.54 -2.06 26.70
CA ALA A 369 12.14 -1.72 26.69
C ALA A 369 12.08 -0.38 27.39
N LEU A 370 11.59 0.66 26.69
CA LEU A 370 11.60 2.03 27.19
C LEU A 370 11.21 1.99 28.65
N ASP A 371 12.11 2.40 29.53
CA ASP A 371 11.98 2.06 30.95
C ASP A 371 10.76 2.82 31.49
N TYR A 372 9.74 2.07 31.95
CA TYR A 372 8.50 2.64 32.47
C TYR A 372 8.76 3.41 33.77
N GLU A 373 9.65 2.92 34.63
CA GLU A 373 9.98 3.60 35.89
C GLU A 373 10.80 4.86 35.60
N PHE A 374 11.78 4.79 34.71
CA PHE A 374 12.50 5.99 34.25
C PHE A 374 11.54 7.00 33.63
N PHE A 375 10.60 6.56 32.78
CA PHE A 375 9.59 7.44 32.22
C PHE A 375 8.76 8.10 33.32
N ARG A 376 8.23 7.33 34.26
CA ARG A 376 7.38 7.82 35.34
C ARG A 376 8.10 8.82 36.24
N GLU A 377 9.39 8.60 36.50
CA GLU A 377 10.18 9.42 37.42
C GLU A 377 10.81 10.65 36.75
N GLN A 378 11.29 10.52 35.51
CA GLN A 378 12.12 11.54 34.86
C GLN A 378 11.43 12.23 33.68
N VAL A 379 10.57 11.54 32.94
CA VAL A 379 9.94 12.07 31.72
C VAL A 379 8.55 12.61 31.97
N GLU A 380 7.71 11.84 32.64
CA GLU A 380 6.30 12.16 32.88
C GLU A 380 6.11 13.51 33.61
N PRO A 381 6.93 13.89 34.62
CA PRO A 381 6.82 15.20 35.27
C PRO A 381 7.01 16.39 34.32
N ILE A 382 7.79 16.23 33.24
CA ILE A 382 8.07 17.29 32.26
C ILE A 382 6.79 17.75 31.55
N PHE A 383 5.80 16.85 31.41
CA PHE A 383 4.55 17.17 30.73
C PHE A 383 3.62 18.09 31.53
N VAL A 384 3.73 18.07 32.86
CA VAL A 384 2.99 18.93 33.79
C VAL A 384 3.82 20.12 34.29
N HIS A 385 5.14 20.10 34.05
CA HIS A 385 6.02 21.19 34.43
C HIS A 385 5.64 22.51 33.74
N LYS A 386 5.40 23.55 34.54
CA LYS A 386 5.08 24.90 34.05
C LYS A 386 6.39 25.68 33.87
N ARG A 387 6.67 26.04 32.62
CA ARG A 387 7.81 26.90 32.26
C ARG A 387 7.34 28.35 32.17
N GLU A 388 8.24 29.29 32.45
CA GLU A 388 7.98 30.71 32.29
C GLU A 388 7.60 31.02 30.83
N GLY A 389 6.52 31.79 30.64
CA GLY A 389 6.02 32.17 29.31
C GLY A 389 5.43 31.03 28.45
N ARG A 390 5.42 29.77 28.89
CA ARG A 390 4.98 28.61 28.06
C ARG A 390 3.86 27.82 28.72
N ALA A 391 2.97 27.24 27.93
CA ALA A 391 1.96 26.31 28.44
C ALA A 391 2.62 24.99 28.92
N ARG A 392 1.96 24.25 29.80
CA ARG A 392 2.37 22.86 30.10
C ARG A 392 1.97 21.98 28.90
N CYS A 393 2.77 20.96 28.58
CA CYS A 393 2.45 20.05 27.48
C CYS A 393 1.06 19.42 27.65
N VAL A 394 0.71 19.02 28.89
CA VAL A 394 -0.58 18.40 29.23
C VAL A 394 -1.79 19.26 28.86
N VAL A 395 -1.69 20.60 28.83
CA VAL A 395 -2.83 21.49 28.55
C VAL A 395 -3.40 21.22 27.16
N CYS A 396 -2.54 21.01 26.16
CA CYS A 396 -2.95 20.68 24.80
C CYS A 396 -3.10 19.17 24.63
N HIS A 397 -2.16 18.40 25.16
CA HIS A 397 -2.08 16.95 24.93
C HIS A 397 -3.14 16.15 25.70
N ALA A 398 -3.83 16.71 26.70
CA ALA A 398 -4.93 16.01 27.35
C ALA A 398 -6.20 15.89 26.47
N THR A 399 -6.40 16.81 25.52
CA THR A 399 -7.70 16.94 24.82
C THR A 399 -7.63 17.26 23.33
N ARG A 400 -6.54 17.87 22.83
CA ARG A 400 -6.54 18.54 21.51
C ARG A 400 -5.63 17.90 20.46
N THR A 401 -4.93 16.81 20.79
CA THR A 401 -3.91 16.25 19.89
C THR A 401 -3.91 14.73 19.86
N ARG A 402 -3.19 14.15 18.88
CA ARG A 402 -2.98 12.69 18.75
C ARG A 402 -2.01 12.11 19.79
N PHE A 403 -1.07 12.91 20.33
CA PHE A 403 -0.32 12.56 21.52
C PHE A 403 -1.21 12.85 22.74
N ARG A 404 -1.94 11.83 23.20
CA ARG A 404 -3.03 11.96 24.18
C ARG A 404 -2.60 11.57 25.59
N LEU A 405 -2.25 12.57 26.39
CA LEU A 405 -1.99 12.42 27.82
C LEU A 405 -3.31 12.32 28.60
N GLN A 406 -3.25 11.74 29.79
CA GLN A 406 -4.33 11.81 30.76
C GLN A 406 -4.46 13.26 31.28
N ALA A 407 -5.65 13.61 31.78
CA ALA A 407 -5.89 14.93 32.37
C ALA A 407 -4.87 15.20 33.49
N SER A 408 -4.43 16.46 33.61
CA SER A 408 -3.47 16.87 34.65
C SER A 408 -3.98 16.43 36.04
N PRO A 409 -3.12 15.84 36.89
CA PRO A 409 -3.51 15.54 38.27
C PRO A 409 -3.79 16.84 39.05
N PRO A 410 -4.49 16.76 40.20
CA PRO A 410 -4.63 17.87 41.13
C PRO A 410 -3.28 18.48 41.49
N GLU A 411 -3.27 19.76 41.87
CA GLU A 411 -2.03 20.45 42.26
C GLU A 411 -1.34 19.73 43.44
N GLY A 412 -0.05 19.45 43.29
CA GLY A 412 0.73 18.69 44.27
C GLY A 412 0.57 17.16 44.19
N ALA A 413 -0.28 16.63 43.30
CA ALA A 413 -0.45 15.19 43.08
C ALA A 413 0.22 14.70 41.80
N THR A 414 0.49 13.40 41.72
CA THR A 414 0.94 12.70 40.52
C THR A 414 -0.22 11.93 39.88
N TRP A 415 -0.05 11.49 38.62
CA TRP A 415 -0.97 10.55 37.99
C TRP A 415 -1.03 9.23 38.75
N THR A 416 -2.19 8.57 38.72
CA THR A 416 -2.31 7.19 39.25
C THR A 416 -1.48 6.23 38.40
N ALA A 417 -1.16 5.05 38.93
CA ALA A 417 -0.38 4.04 38.19
C ALA A 417 -1.02 3.69 36.84
N GLU A 418 -2.35 3.58 36.77
CA GLU A 418 -3.08 3.32 35.52
C GLU A 418 -3.00 4.50 34.55
N GLN A 419 -3.05 5.73 35.06
CA GLN A 419 -2.91 6.94 34.25
C GLN A 419 -1.48 7.04 33.69
N SER A 420 -0.47 6.81 34.50
CA SER A 420 0.94 6.81 34.09
C SER A 420 1.24 5.73 33.06
N ARG A 421 0.67 4.51 33.21
CA ARG A 421 0.76 3.47 32.18
C ARG A 421 0.15 3.91 30.85
N ARG A 422 -1.00 4.60 30.86
CA ARG A 422 -1.62 5.13 29.63
C ARG A 422 -0.81 6.27 29.00
N ASN A 423 -0.22 7.14 29.82
CA ASN A 423 0.70 8.18 29.35
C ASN A 423 1.94 7.59 28.69
N PHE A 424 2.56 6.60 29.34
CA PHE A 424 3.71 5.85 28.81
C PHE A 424 3.39 5.21 27.45
N GLU A 425 2.25 4.51 27.36
CA GLU A 425 1.82 3.87 26.11
C GLU A 425 1.56 4.86 24.97
N THR A 426 1.22 6.10 25.30
CA THR A 426 1.03 7.16 24.31
C THR A 426 2.36 7.83 23.94
N ALA A 427 3.25 8.06 24.91
CA ALA A 427 4.57 8.66 24.70
C ALA A 427 5.49 7.73 23.89
N ARG A 428 5.47 6.42 24.14
CA ARG A 428 6.28 5.44 23.39
C ARG A 428 5.94 5.41 21.89
N ARG A 429 4.74 5.83 21.49
CA ARG A 429 4.32 5.93 20.08
C ARG A 429 4.86 7.17 19.38
N MET A 430 5.38 8.12 20.15
CA MET A 430 5.94 9.38 19.66
C MET A 430 7.47 9.35 19.54
N VAL A 431 8.09 8.22 19.89
CA VAL A 431 9.55 8.07 19.93
C VAL A 431 10.02 6.89 19.11
N VAL A 432 11.23 7.01 18.58
CA VAL A 432 12.00 5.94 17.97
C VAL A 432 13.07 5.55 19.00
N PRO A 433 12.95 4.38 19.68
CA PRO A 433 13.92 3.98 20.70
C PRO A 433 15.34 3.92 20.12
N GLY A 434 16.28 4.54 20.83
CA GLY A 434 17.67 4.76 20.44
C GLY A 434 17.91 6.06 19.65
N ASP A 435 16.87 6.76 19.21
CA ASP A 435 16.99 7.91 18.30
C ASP A 435 16.18 9.13 18.79
N PRO A 436 16.76 9.99 19.64
CA PRO A 436 16.13 11.21 20.12
C PRO A 436 15.76 12.19 19.01
N LEU A 437 16.61 12.34 17.98
CA LEU A 437 16.36 13.28 16.90
C LEU A 437 15.42 12.72 15.84
N GLY A 438 15.25 11.41 15.69
CA GLY A 438 14.16 10.81 14.92
C GLY A 438 12.83 10.76 15.68
N SER A 439 12.79 11.14 16.95
CA SER A 439 11.61 11.06 17.80
C SER A 439 10.77 12.34 17.76
N ARG A 440 9.54 12.25 17.26
CA ARG A 440 8.60 13.38 17.17
C ARG A 440 8.33 14.04 18.53
N LEU A 441 8.39 13.28 19.62
CA LEU A 441 8.25 13.80 20.99
C LEU A 441 9.28 14.89 21.31
N LEU A 442 10.50 14.79 20.76
CA LEU A 442 11.58 15.74 20.95
C LEU A 442 11.72 16.76 19.82
N GLN A 443 11.50 16.34 18.56
CA GLN A 443 11.65 17.25 17.41
C GLN A 443 10.63 18.39 17.37
N LEU A 444 9.35 18.09 17.63
CA LEU A 444 8.28 19.08 17.46
C LEU A 444 8.43 20.29 18.39
N PRO A 445 8.66 20.12 19.71
CA PRO A 445 8.83 21.25 20.63
C PRO A 445 10.25 21.85 20.64
N LEU A 446 11.23 21.29 19.95
CA LEU A 446 12.60 21.85 19.85
C LEU A 446 12.68 22.97 18.81
N ALA A 447 13.45 24.02 19.06
CA ALA A 447 13.73 25.09 18.11
C ALA A 447 14.36 24.55 16.82
N GLU A 448 14.03 25.18 15.69
CA GLU A 448 14.45 24.71 14.36
C GLU A 448 15.99 24.77 14.23
N GLU A 449 16.60 25.82 14.76
CA GLU A 449 18.05 26.03 14.79
C GLU A 449 18.81 24.97 15.59
N ALA A 450 18.11 24.27 16.50
CA ALA A 450 18.65 23.16 17.27
C ALA A 450 18.34 21.79 16.67
N GLY A 451 17.79 21.73 15.45
CA GLY A 451 17.40 20.49 14.75
C GLY A 451 15.96 20.05 15.01
N GLY A 452 15.09 20.93 15.51
CA GLY A 452 13.66 20.69 15.65
C GLY A 452 12.87 20.99 14.38
N ASN A 453 11.57 20.67 14.38
CA ASN A 453 10.70 20.92 13.22
C ASN A 453 10.32 22.40 13.10
N SER A 454 9.80 22.84 11.95
CA SER A 454 9.42 24.25 11.76
C SER A 454 8.18 24.68 12.58
N PHE A 455 7.33 23.75 13.02
CA PHE A 455 6.07 24.12 13.69
C PHE A 455 5.64 23.16 14.82
N HIS A 456 5.17 23.74 15.92
CA HIS A 456 4.44 23.06 16.99
C HIS A 456 3.37 23.99 17.58
N PRO A 457 2.08 23.60 17.59
CA PRO A 457 0.98 24.46 18.05
C PRO A 457 1.12 24.94 19.50
N GLY A 458 1.79 24.18 20.36
CA GLY A 458 2.06 24.56 21.76
C GLY A 458 3.24 25.52 21.94
N GLY A 459 3.88 25.93 20.84
CA GLY A 459 5.13 26.68 20.84
C GLY A 459 6.37 25.80 21.00
N LYS A 460 7.55 26.42 20.96
CA LYS A 460 8.84 25.76 21.21
C LYS A 460 9.14 25.75 22.69
N HIS A 461 9.40 24.56 23.24
CA HIS A 461 9.71 24.35 24.65
C HIS A 461 11.20 24.21 24.93
N TRP A 462 12.04 23.98 23.91
CA TRP A 462 13.48 23.87 24.07
C TRP A 462 14.19 24.62 22.94
N THR A 463 15.24 25.37 23.28
CA THR A 463 16.04 26.13 22.31
C THR A 463 17.36 25.44 21.95
N SER A 464 17.70 24.37 22.65
CA SER A 464 18.92 23.59 22.45
C SER A 464 18.67 22.14 22.86
N GLN A 465 19.39 21.21 22.24
CA GLN A 465 19.43 19.82 22.68
C GLN A 465 20.10 19.68 24.06
N THR A 466 20.88 20.67 24.52
CA THR A 466 21.51 20.66 25.85
C THR A 466 20.56 21.02 26.99
N ASP A 467 19.28 21.30 26.71
CA ASP A 467 18.29 21.60 27.74
C ASP A 467 18.08 20.37 28.66
N PRO A 468 18.05 20.53 29.99
CA PRO A 468 17.94 19.41 30.92
C PRO A 468 16.70 18.53 30.71
N GLU A 469 15.56 19.13 30.39
CA GLU A 469 14.33 18.36 30.13
C GLU A 469 14.39 17.65 28.79
N TRP A 470 14.99 18.29 27.77
CA TRP A 470 15.25 17.64 26.49
C TRP A 470 16.15 16.42 26.69
N GLN A 471 17.23 16.58 27.46
CA GLN A 471 18.17 15.49 27.77
C GLN A 471 17.54 14.39 28.59
N ALA A 472 16.68 14.69 29.57
CA ALA A 472 15.97 13.65 30.32
C ALA A 472 15.11 12.74 29.41
N ILE A 473 14.37 13.35 28.47
CA ILE A 473 13.59 12.59 27.49
C ILE A 473 14.51 11.86 26.50
N ALA A 474 15.60 12.49 26.08
CA ALA A 474 16.56 11.87 25.19
C ALA A 474 17.28 10.67 25.84
N SER A 475 17.60 10.75 27.13
CA SER A 475 18.16 9.65 27.92
C SER A 475 17.18 8.48 28.02
N TRP A 476 15.90 8.77 28.28
CA TRP A 476 14.86 7.75 28.22
C TRP A 476 14.77 7.07 26.85
N ILE A 477 14.85 7.85 25.77
CA ILE A 477 14.81 7.33 24.39
C ILE A 477 16.06 6.49 24.08
N ARG A 478 17.23 6.92 24.53
CA ARG A 478 18.51 6.22 24.34
C ARG A 478 18.63 4.95 25.18
N GLY A 479 17.88 4.85 26.29
CA GLY A 479 18.08 3.81 27.30
C GLY A 479 19.25 4.11 28.25
N SER A 480 19.81 5.33 28.25
CA SER A 480 20.91 5.69 29.14
C SER A 480 20.40 6.14 30.49
N ARG A 481 20.84 5.47 31.57
CA ARG A 481 20.70 5.94 32.95
C ARG A 481 21.96 6.70 33.35
N ASP A 482 22.11 7.93 32.85
CA ASP A 482 23.18 8.84 33.28
C ASP A 482 22.60 10.00 34.10
#